data_AF-A0AAT9IN20-F1
#
_entry.id   AF-A0AAT9IN20-F1
#
_cell.length_a   1.000
_cell.length_b   1.000
_cell.length_c   1.000
_cell.angle_alpha   90.00
_cell.angle_beta   90.00
_cell.angle_gamma   90.00
#
_symmetry.space_group_name_H-M   'P 1'
#
loop_
_entity.id
_entity.type
_entity.pdbx_description
1 polymer ?
#
loop_
_entity_poly.entity_id
_entity_poly.type
_entity_poly.pdbx_seq_one_letter_code
_entity_poly.pdbx_strand_id
1 'polypeptide(L)'
;MGKGSEPHSAEPAAEPAAVVTEKTEPPASLGNVALVSLGLLGGIYLLYTVGWLLGGSRTALVISPFLAPSAVVPAQWLAVAAPVLWFGATMLLTRASATWVRFVWLVIGVFLLLPWPFVSGV
;
A
#
# COMPACT_ATOMS: atom_id res chain seq x y z
N MET A 1 53.90 53.86 9.82
CA MET A 1 52.83 53.21 9.04
C MET A 1 51.53 53.35 9.81
N GLY A 2 50.46 53.89 9.20
CA GLY A 2 49.10 53.84 9.76
C GLY A 2 48.30 55.16 9.72
N LYS A 3 47.83 55.58 8.53
CA LYS A 3 46.52 56.25 8.38
C LYS A 3 45.45 55.30 8.92
N GLY A 4 44.34 55.65 9.58
CA GLY A 4 43.45 56.81 9.50
C GLY A 4 42.01 56.26 9.42
N SER A 5 41.06 56.96 10.06
CA SER A 5 39.59 56.91 9.87
C SER A 5 38.74 56.04 10.81
N GLU A 6 37.86 56.75 11.52
CA GLU A 6 36.81 56.35 12.47
C GLU A 6 35.51 55.88 11.75
N PRO A 7 34.33 55.91 12.40
CA PRO A 7 33.56 54.79 12.91
C PRO A 7 32.42 54.36 11.96
N HIS A 8 32.02 53.09 11.99
CA HIS A 8 30.76 52.66 11.37
C HIS A 8 29.77 52.27 12.45
N SER A 9 28.86 53.19 12.78
CA SER A 9 27.59 52.85 13.43
C SER A 9 26.60 52.40 12.36
N ALA A 10 26.11 51.16 12.45
CA ALA A 10 24.83 50.72 11.91
C ALA A 10 24.43 49.37 12.57
N GLU A 11 23.50 49.48 13.51
CA GLU A 11 22.58 48.50 14.10
C GLU A 11 21.80 47.68 13.03
N PRO A 12 20.98 46.65 13.33
CA PRO A 12 21.00 45.57 14.33
C PRO A 12 21.01 44.18 13.63
N ALA A 13 21.95 43.28 13.94
CA ALA A 13 21.89 41.91 13.42
C ALA A 13 20.93 41.09 14.28
N ALA A 14 19.68 41.02 13.82
CA ALA A 14 18.64 40.11 14.28
C ALA A 14 19.22 38.72 14.63
N GLU A 15 18.85 38.24 15.82
CA GLU A 15 18.90 36.83 16.18
C GLU A 15 18.39 35.97 15.01
N PRO A 16 19.03 34.83 14.75
CA PRO A 16 18.87 34.10 13.51
C PRO A 16 17.39 33.76 13.33
N ALA A 17 16.79 34.36 12.29
CA ALA A 17 15.57 33.84 11.70
C ALA A 17 15.79 32.34 11.56
N ALA A 18 14.98 31.57 12.29
CA ALA A 18 14.91 30.14 12.15
C ALA A 18 14.88 29.87 10.65
N VAL A 19 15.95 29.27 10.15
CA VAL A 19 15.96 28.74 8.80
C VAL A 19 14.91 27.65 8.89
N VAL A 20 13.66 28.02 8.56
CA VAL A 20 12.68 27.08 8.06
C VAL A 20 13.43 26.55 6.85
N THR A 21 14.10 25.43 7.07
CA THR A 21 14.52 24.54 6.02
C THR A 21 13.20 24.11 5.43
N GLU A 22 12.70 24.95 4.51
CA GLU A 22 11.79 24.52 3.48
C GLU A 22 12.60 23.41 2.81
N LYS A 23 12.40 22.19 3.30
CA LYS A 23 12.83 20.99 2.63
C LYS A 23 12.06 21.06 1.33
N THR A 24 12.68 21.66 0.33
CA THR A 24 12.38 21.41 -1.07
C THR A 24 12.57 19.92 -1.23
N GLU A 25 11.51 19.16 -0.95
CA GLU A 25 11.50 17.74 -1.17
C GLU A 25 11.73 17.56 -2.67
N PRO A 26 12.81 16.87 -3.07
CA PRO A 26 13.02 16.62 -4.48
C PRO A 26 11.84 15.79 -5.02
N PRO A 27 11.58 15.82 -6.34
CA PRO A 27 10.52 15.02 -6.98
C PRO A 27 10.63 13.50 -6.78
N ALA A 28 11.65 13.04 -6.04
CA ALA A 28 11.85 11.66 -5.60
C ALA A 28 10.89 11.20 -4.47
N SER A 29 10.22 12.11 -3.74
CA SER A 29 9.31 11.76 -2.63
C SER A 29 8.12 10.88 -3.11
N LEU A 30 7.57 11.17 -4.28
CA LEU A 30 6.42 10.45 -4.84
C LEU A 30 6.73 8.98 -5.15
N GLY A 31 7.96 8.68 -5.60
CA GLY A 31 8.40 7.33 -5.90
C GLY A 31 8.53 6.44 -4.66
N ASN A 32 9.10 6.99 -3.58
CA ASN A 32 9.23 6.28 -2.31
C ASN A 32 7.86 5.96 -1.69
N VAL A 33 6.95 6.93 -1.65
CA VAL A 33 5.59 6.72 -1.13
C VAL A 33 4.86 5.66 -1.96
N ALA A 34 4.99 5.70 -3.29
CA ALA A 34 4.37 4.71 -4.16
C ALA A 34 4.91 3.29 -3.95
N LEU A 35 6.23 3.13 -3.74
CA LEU A 35 6.84 1.83 -3.45
C LEU A 35 6.42 1.28 -2.09
N VAL A 36 6.43 2.12 -1.05
CA VAL A 36 5.97 1.72 0.29
C VAL A 36 4.50 1.33 0.25
N SER A 37 3.65 2.13 -0.39
CA SER A 37 2.22 1.83 -0.54
C SER A 37 2.00 0.53 -1.30
N LEU A 38 2.79 0.28 -2.34
CA LEU A 38 2.69 -0.96 -3.11
C LEU A 38 3.15 -2.18 -2.32
N GLY A 39 4.20 -2.04 -1.52
CA GLY A 39 4.65 -3.07 -0.59
C GLY A 39 3.60 -3.36 0.48
N LEU A 40 2.98 -2.33 1.05
CA LEU A 40 1.90 -2.46 2.03
C LEU A 40 0.67 -3.14 1.42
N LEU A 41 0.19 -2.64 0.28
CA LEU A 41 -0.94 -3.24 -0.45
C LEU A 41 -0.63 -4.69 -0.81
N GLY A 42 0.53 -4.96 -1.40
CA GLY A 42 0.98 -6.32 -1.71
C GLY A 42 1.01 -7.21 -0.47
N GLY A 43 1.50 -6.69 0.66
CA GLY A 43 1.45 -7.35 1.96
C GLY A 43 0.02 -7.69 2.39
N ILE A 44 -0.93 -6.75 2.28
CA ILE A 44 -2.35 -6.99 2.57
C ILE A 44 -2.91 -8.12 1.69
N TYR A 45 -2.61 -8.11 0.38
CA TYR A 45 -3.04 -9.18 -0.54
C TYR A 45 -2.41 -10.54 -0.19
N LEU A 46 -1.16 -10.56 0.27
CA LEU A 46 -0.51 -11.77 0.79
C LEU A 46 -1.20 -12.25 2.08
N LEU A 47 -1.50 -11.35 3.02
CA LEU A 47 -2.24 -11.67 4.23
C LEU A 47 -3.64 -12.20 3.90
N TYR A 48 -4.31 -11.66 2.88
CA TYR A 48 -5.60 -12.19 2.41
C TYR A 48 -5.47 -13.58 1.83
N THR A 49 -4.41 -13.87 1.08
CA THR A 49 -4.12 -15.22 0.56
C THR A 49 -4.03 -16.23 1.72
N VAL A 50 -3.29 -15.87 2.77
CA VAL A 50 -3.21 -16.66 4.00
C VAL A 50 -4.58 -16.75 4.68
N GLY A 51 -5.32 -15.64 4.74
CA GLY A 51 -6.65 -15.61 5.35
C GLY A 51 -7.66 -16.50 4.64
N TRP A 52 -7.64 -16.56 3.31
CA TRP A 52 -8.43 -17.51 2.52
C TRP A 52 -7.97 -18.95 2.69
N LEU A 53 -6.67 -19.17 2.88
CA LEU A 53 -6.16 -20.51 3.13
C LEU A 53 -6.68 -21.04 4.46
N LEU A 54 -6.58 -20.27 5.56
CA LEU A 54 -7.09 -20.69 6.87
C LEU A 54 -8.62 -20.63 6.96
N GLY A 55 -9.22 -19.47 6.64
CA GLY A 55 -10.65 -19.23 6.74
C GLY A 55 -11.45 -20.05 5.73
N GLY A 56 -10.96 -20.19 4.50
CA GLY A 56 -11.60 -21.04 3.50
C GLY A 56 -11.51 -22.52 3.87
N SER A 57 -10.43 -22.98 4.51
CA SER A 57 -10.36 -24.36 5.01
C SER A 57 -11.37 -24.60 6.12
N ARG A 58 -11.56 -23.63 7.03
CA ARG A 58 -12.61 -23.67 8.05
C ARG A 58 -13.99 -23.75 7.41
N THR A 59 -14.30 -22.88 6.45
CA THR A 59 -15.58 -22.91 5.72
C THR A 59 -15.77 -24.23 4.98
N ALA A 60 -14.73 -24.73 4.30
CA ALA A 60 -14.76 -26.00 3.57
C ALA A 60 -15.16 -27.16 4.47
N LEU A 61 -14.68 -27.22 5.72
CA LEU A 61 -15.07 -28.25 6.70
C LEU A 61 -16.57 -28.20 7.04
N VAL A 62 -17.16 -27.00 7.11
CA VAL A 62 -18.58 -26.81 7.40
C VAL A 62 -19.45 -27.20 6.21
N ILE A 63 -19.03 -26.88 4.98
CA ILE A 63 -19.84 -27.12 3.76
C ILE A 63 -19.61 -28.48 3.09
N SER A 64 -18.45 -29.12 3.31
CA SER A 64 -18.07 -30.41 2.73
C SER A 64 -19.09 -31.55 2.94
N PRO A 65 -19.80 -31.70 4.08
CA PRO A 65 -20.83 -32.74 4.20
C PRO A 65 -22.07 -32.50 3.31
N PHE A 66 -22.27 -31.26 2.81
CA PHE A 66 -23.42 -30.89 2.01
C PHE A 66 -23.12 -30.83 0.50
N LEU A 67 -21.85 -30.86 0.11
CA LEU A 67 -21.41 -30.66 -1.26
C LEU A 67 -20.40 -31.74 -1.70
N ALA A 68 -20.38 -32.03 -3.00
CA ALA A 68 -19.36 -32.94 -3.54
C ALA A 68 -17.95 -32.33 -3.37
N PRO A 69 -16.92 -33.13 -3.01
CA PRO A 69 -15.55 -32.64 -2.90
C PRO A 69 -15.02 -31.97 -4.17
N SER A 70 -15.50 -32.41 -5.34
CA SER A 70 -15.17 -31.85 -6.65
C SER A 70 -15.62 -30.40 -6.82
N ALA A 71 -16.62 -29.93 -6.06
CA ALA A 71 -17.05 -28.54 -6.06
C ALA A 71 -16.25 -27.70 -5.05
N VAL A 72 -15.95 -28.26 -3.87
CA VAL A 72 -15.34 -27.53 -2.75
C VAL A 72 -13.85 -27.29 -2.95
N VAL A 73 -13.09 -28.32 -3.34
CA VAL A 73 -11.63 -28.24 -3.47
C VAL A 73 -11.16 -27.20 -4.49
N PRO A 74 -11.67 -27.16 -5.75
CA PRO A 74 -11.21 -26.15 -6.70
C PRO A 74 -11.65 -24.75 -6.29
N ALA A 75 -12.85 -24.57 -5.73
CA ALA A 75 -13.31 -23.28 -5.23
C ALA A 75 -12.40 -22.75 -4.12
N GLN A 76 -11.96 -23.62 -3.21
CA GLN A 76 -11.03 -23.29 -2.14
C GLN A 76 -9.70 -22.77 -2.70
N TRP A 77 -9.10 -23.50 -3.65
CA TRP A 77 -7.84 -23.06 -4.27
C TRP A 77 -8.00 -21.78 -5.09
N LEU A 78 -9.12 -21.62 -5.78
CA LEU A 78 -9.41 -20.41 -6.54
C LEU A 78 -9.56 -19.19 -5.62
N ALA A 79 -10.20 -19.35 -4.46
CA ALA A 79 -10.32 -18.30 -3.46
C ALA A 79 -8.96 -17.92 -2.86
N VAL A 80 -8.07 -18.90 -2.60
CA VAL A 80 -6.69 -18.65 -2.17
C VAL A 80 -5.89 -17.91 -3.25
N ALA A 81 -6.05 -18.28 -4.52
CA ALA A 81 -5.34 -17.65 -5.62
C ALA A 81 -5.88 -16.26 -5.99
N ALA A 82 -7.16 -15.97 -5.68
CA ALA A 82 -7.84 -14.74 -6.10
C ALA A 82 -7.12 -13.43 -5.69
N PRO A 83 -6.60 -13.25 -4.46
CA PRO A 83 -5.87 -12.06 -4.07
C PRO A 83 -4.59 -11.86 -4.90
N VAL A 84 -3.83 -12.93 -5.12
CA VAL A 84 -2.60 -12.90 -5.92
C VAL A 84 -2.91 -12.58 -7.38
N LEU A 85 -3.93 -13.23 -7.94
CA LEU A 85 -4.36 -13.03 -9.32
C LEU A 85 -4.88 -11.62 -9.54
N TRP A 86 -5.66 -11.06 -8.62
CA TRP A 86 -6.14 -9.69 -8.71
C TRP A 86 -4.98 -8.71 -8.68
N PHE A 87 -4.07 -8.82 -7.71
CA PHE A 87 -2.90 -7.95 -7.63
C PHE A 87 -2.06 -8.03 -8.91
N GLY A 88 -1.74 -9.24 -9.38
CA GLY A 88 -0.99 -9.44 -10.63
C GLY A 88 -1.71 -8.88 -11.86
N ALA A 89 -3.02 -9.12 -11.98
CA ALA A 89 -3.83 -8.59 -13.07
C ALA A 89 -3.90 -7.07 -13.04
N THR A 90 -4.09 -6.45 -11.87
CA THR A 90 -4.07 -4.99 -11.74
C THR A 90 -2.73 -4.40 -12.17
N MET A 91 -1.60 -5.01 -11.77
CA MET A 91 -0.26 -4.58 -12.17
C MET A 91 -0.08 -4.68 -13.69
N LEU A 92 -0.56 -5.75 -14.30
CA LEU A 92 -0.41 -5.98 -15.74
C LEU A 92 -1.31 -5.04 -16.57
N LEU A 93 -2.58 -4.89 -16.19
CA LEU A 93 -3.54 -4.01 -16.88
C LEU A 93 -3.17 -2.53 -16.76
N THR A 94 -2.65 -2.12 -15.62
CA THR A 94 -2.32 -0.70 -15.38
C THR A 94 -0.90 -0.32 -15.80
N ARG A 95 -0.12 -1.24 -16.38
CA ARG A 95 1.24 -0.98 -16.85
C ARG A 95 1.32 0.16 -17.88
N ALA A 96 0.30 0.31 -18.73
CA ALA A 96 0.22 1.37 -19.74
C ALA A 96 -0.71 2.53 -19.33
N SER A 97 -1.23 2.50 -18.10
CA SER A 97 -2.25 3.45 -17.63
C SER A 97 -1.68 4.40 -16.57
N ALA A 98 -2.46 5.42 -16.22
CA ALA A 98 -2.07 6.36 -15.18
C ALA A 98 -1.92 5.67 -13.81
N THR A 99 -0.90 6.05 -13.05
CA THR A 99 -0.55 5.42 -11.77
C THR A 99 -1.70 5.44 -10.75
N TRP A 100 -2.57 6.45 -10.78
CA TRP A 100 -3.72 6.54 -9.88
C TRP A 100 -4.78 5.45 -10.13
N VAL A 101 -5.01 5.07 -11.39
CA VAL A 101 -5.97 4.01 -11.78
C VAL A 101 -5.58 2.68 -11.12
N ARG A 102 -4.27 2.40 -11.04
CA ARG A 102 -3.72 1.24 -10.33
C ARG A 102 -4.12 1.23 -8.86
N PHE A 103 -3.93 2.35 -8.17
CA PHE A 103 -4.25 2.43 -6.74
C PHE A 103 -5.75 2.29 -6.48
N VAL A 104 -6.60 2.89 -7.31
CA VAL A 104 -8.06 2.72 -7.20
C VAL A 104 -8.44 1.24 -7.36
N TRP A 105 -7.89 0.55 -8.35
CA TRP A 105 -8.20 -0.86 -8.60
C TRP A 105 -7.71 -1.80 -7.49
N LEU A 106 -6.57 -1.47 -6.88
CA LEU A 106 -6.08 -2.18 -5.70
C LEU A 106 -6.94 -1.92 -4.47
N VAL A 107 -7.32 -0.67 -4.21
CA VAL A 107 -8.18 -0.36 -3.05
C VAL A 107 -9.53 -1.06 -3.18
N ILE A 108 -10.14 -1.05 -4.37
CA ILE A 108 -11.37 -1.81 -4.63
C ILE A 108 -11.18 -3.29 -4.34
N GLY A 109 -10.08 -3.88 -4.83
CA GLY A 109 -9.80 -5.29 -4.57
C GLY A 109 -9.57 -5.59 -3.08
N VAL A 110 -9.00 -4.67 -2.30
CA VAL A 110 -8.84 -4.84 -0.84
C VAL A 110 -10.20 -5.01 -0.13
N PHE A 111 -11.22 -4.28 -0.56
CA PHE A 111 -12.56 -4.45 0.00
C PHE A 111 -13.26 -5.70 -0.56
N LEU A 112 -13.05 -6.00 -1.84
CA LEU A 112 -13.71 -7.11 -2.53
C LEU A 112 -13.19 -8.49 -2.09
N LEU A 113 -11.87 -8.61 -1.88
CA LEU A 113 -11.14 -9.86 -1.61
C LEU A 113 -10.90 -10.09 -0.12
N LEU A 114 -11.51 -9.27 0.72
CA LEU A 114 -11.48 -9.43 2.16
C LEU A 114 -11.91 -10.87 2.51
N PRO A 115 -11.17 -11.58 3.38
CA PRO A 115 -11.48 -12.97 3.71
C PRO A 115 -12.79 -13.03 4.52
N TRP A 116 -13.90 -13.09 3.79
CA TRP A 116 -15.27 -13.19 4.29
C TRP A 116 -15.47 -14.21 5.42
N PRO A 117 -14.87 -15.43 5.41
CA PRO A 117 -14.96 -16.35 6.55
C PRO A 117 -14.64 -15.73 7.92
N PHE A 118 -13.72 -14.77 8.01
CA PHE A 118 -13.45 -14.09 9.28
C PHE A 118 -14.48 -12.99 9.60
N VAL A 119 -15.05 -12.37 8.57
CA VAL A 119 -16.06 -11.31 8.72
C VAL A 119 -17.40 -11.87 9.16
N SER A 120 -17.82 -13.00 8.59
CA SER A 120 -19.10 -13.65 8.90
C SER A 120 -19.05 -14.51 10.17
N GLY A 121 -17.86 -14.78 10.71
CA GLY A 121 -17.67 -15.53 11.96
C GLY A 121 -17.88 -17.05 11.85
N VAL A 122 -18.25 -17.57 10.68
CA VAL A 122 -18.54 -18.99 10.43
C VAL A 122 -17.33 -19.81 10.02
#